data_AF-A0A8C7J5G3-F1
#
_entry.id   AF-A0A8C7J5G3-F1
#
_cell.length_a   1.000
_cell.length_b   1.000
_cell.length_c   1.000
_cell.angle_alpha   90.00
_cell.angle_beta   90.00
_cell.angle_gamma   90.00
#
_symmetry.space_group_name_H-M   'P 1'
#
loop_
_entity.id
_entity.type
_entity.pdbx_description
1 polymer ?
#
loop_
_entity_poly.entity_id
_entity_poly.type
_entity_poly.pdbx_seq_one_letter_code
_entity_poly.pdbx_strand_id
1 'polypeptide(L)'
;HFWPKGDLIILGSLPAFPCSSHLSPPSSKACFDNAEIPLCVSTCVCVCVCVCVYTYVYLYACLLDVRMNCVCIIFASVCVCVCVCVCVCVCVPHRMSIVIIVAREILDSRGNPTVEVDLHTDKGVFRAAVPSGASTGIYEALELRDGDKSRYKGKGVLKAVGHINDTIGPALIQSVSVVEQEKLDKMMIEMDGTENKSQFGANAILGVSLAICKAGAAEKGVPLYRHIADLAGNTELVLPVPAFNVINGGSHAGNKLAMQEFMVLPVGAESFRDAVRVGAELYQTLREVIKEKYGQNATNVGDEGGFAPNILENTEALELIKTAIEKAGFTDKVVIGMDVAASEFYKEGKYDLDFKSPPNADRHISAQELCDMYQGFVNDYPVVSIEDPFDQDDWPAWSQMTASVGIQVVGDDLTVTNPKRIERALEERACNCLLLKVNQIGSVTEAIQACKLAQENGWGVMVSHRSGETEDTFIADLVVGLCTGQIKAGAPCRSERLAKYNQLMRLVPLLTVCGCCCVSMSVCLAVCLSVCLAVCLAVCLAVWLSVCLSVCLSVCLSVWLSVCLSVLL
;
A
#
# COMPACT_ATOMS: atom_id res chain seq x y z
N HIS A 1 23.66 37.27 -50.78
CA HIS A 1 24.05 36.47 -49.60
C HIS A 1 22.97 35.42 -49.31
N PHE A 2 23.31 34.38 -48.56
CA PHE A 2 22.53 33.14 -48.37
C PHE A 2 21.44 33.23 -47.28
N TRP A 3 20.23 32.70 -47.57
CA TRP A 3 19.33 31.87 -46.71
C TRP A 3 18.79 32.49 -45.37
N PRO A 4 17.73 31.92 -44.71
CA PRO A 4 17.16 30.57 -44.85
C PRO A 4 15.61 30.39 -44.88
N LYS A 5 15.19 29.19 -45.32
CA LYS A 5 14.11 28.30 -44.82
C LYS A 5 12.78 28.87 -44.27
N GLY A 6 11.68 28.50 -44.94
CA GLY A 6 10.81 27.42 -44.41
C GLY A 6 9.54 27.80 -43.64
N ASP A 7 8.54 28.39 -44.32
CA ASP A 7 7.19 28.57 -43.77
C ASP A 7 6.23 27.44 -44.17
N LEU A 8 5.65 26.77 -43.18
CA LEU A 8 4.49 25.89 -43.33
C LEU A 8 3.22 26.71 -43.09
N ILE A 9 2.50 27.06 -44.15
CA ILE A 9 1.25 27.84 -44.02
C ILE A 9 0.12 26.94 -43.52
N ILE A 10 -0.21 27.05 -42.23
CA ILE A 10 -1.43 26.48 -41.65
C ILE A 10 -2.58 27.46 -41.90
N LEU A 11 -3.51 27.10 -42.79
CA LEU A 11 -4.78 27.82 -42.95
C LEU A 11 -5.77 27.39 -41.85
N GLY A 12 -6.53 28.36 -41.34
CA GLY A 12 -7.18 28.29 -40.03
C GLY A 12 -8.26 27.21 -39.85
N SER A 13 -8.46 26.83 -38.59
CA SER A 13 -9.55 25.99 -38.09
C SER A 13 -10.91 26.66 -38.26
N LEU A 14 -11.85 25.98 -38.93
CA LEU A 14 -13.28 26.33 -38.94
C LEU A 14 -14.01 25.66 -37.77
N PRO A 15 -15.08 26.28 -37.21
CA PRO A 15 -15.83 25.71 -36.09
C PRO A 15 -16.71 24.54 -36.54
N ALA A 16 -16.82 23.52 -35.68
CA ALA A 16 -17.72 22.39 -35.90
C ALA A 16 -19.20 22.79 -35.66
N PHE A 17 -20.07 22.48 -36.62
CA PHE A 17 -21.52 22.54 -36.43
C PHE A 17 -22.06 21.16 -36.02
N PRO A 18 -22.98 21.08 -35.04
CA PRO A 18 -23.62 19.82 -34.66
C PRO A 18 -24.67 19.42 -35.71
N CYS A 19 -24.64 18.15 -36.13
CA CYS A 19 -25.65 17.61 -37.04
C CYS A 19 -26.84 17.07 -36.21
N SER A 20 -27.99 17.74 -36.28
CA SER A 20 -29.23 17.30 -35.64
C SER A 20 -29.98 16.32 -36.54
N SER A 21 -30.44 15.19 -35.97
CA SER A 21 -31.35 14.26 -36.64
C SER A 21 -32.55 13.95 -35.74
N HIS A 22 -33.61 14.74 -35.91
CA HIS A 22 -34.96 14.29 -35.55
C HIS A 22 -35.39 13.20 -36.54
N LEU A 23 -35.81 12.03 -36.05
CA LEU A 23 -36.76 11.16 -36.72
C LEU A 23 -37.43 10.24 -35.68
N SER A 24 -38.75 10.34 -35.55
CA SER A 24 -39.56 9.55 -34.62
C SER A 24 -39.86 8.15 -35.20
N PRO A 25 -40.05 7.10 -34.35
CA PRO A 25 -40.18 5.72 -34.83
C PRO A 25 -41.63 5.30 -35.12
N PRO A 26 -41.85 4.35 -36.06
CA PRO A 26 -43.01 3.46 -36.06
C PRO A 26 -42.70 2.15 -35.29
N SER A 27 -43.74 1.41 -34.91
CA SER A 27 -43.71 0.42 -33.83
C SER A 27 -43.70 -1.06 -34.26
N SER A 28 -43.00 -1.89 -33.46
CA SER A 28 -43.21 -3.35 -33.25
C SER A 28 -42.95 -4.30 -34.45
N LYS A 29 -42.19 -5.40 -34.36
CA LYS A 29 -42.15 -6.46 -33.31
C LYS A 29 -40.84 -7.28 -33.40
N ALA A 30 -40.46 -7.84 -32.25
CA ALA A 30 -39.78 -9.13 -32.02
C ALA A 30 -38.61 -9.56 -32.93
N CYS A 31 -37.40 -9.58 -32.36
CA CYS A 31 -36.74 -10.84 -31.97
C CYS A 31 -35.69 -10.56 -30.87
N PHE A 32 -35.63 -11.42 -29.84
CA PHE A 32 -34.47 -11.51 -28.96
C PHE A 32 -33.39 -12.31 -29.70
N ASP A 33 -32.15 -11.84 -29.70
CA ASP A 33 -30.98 -12.71 -29.53
C ASP A 33 -29.70 -11.92 -29.23
N ASN A 34 -28.82 -12.58 -28.46
CA ASN A 34 -27.65 -12.03 -27.76
C ASN A 34 -26.63 -11.26 -28.62
N ALA A 35 -26.39 -9.98 -28.29
CA ALA A 35 -25.06 -9.34 -28.23
C ALA A 35 -25.17 -7.90 -27.70
N GLU A 36 -24.63 -7.61 -26.51
CA GLU A 36 -24.44 -6.23 -26.07
C GLU A 36 -23.25 -5.62 -26.82
N ILE A 37 -23.54 -4.80 -27.82
CA ILE A 37 -22.55 -4.00 -28.54
C ILE A 37 -22.30 -2.73 -27.70
N PRO A 38 -21.06 -2.45 -27.24
CA PRO A 38 -20.78 -1.22 -26.52
C PRO A 38 -20.99 -0.01 -27.43
N LEU A 39 -21.67 1.03 -26.92
CA LEU A 39 -21.87 2.30 -27.62
C LEU A 39 -20.52 2.97 -27.91
N CYS A 40 -20.03 2.81 -29.13
CA CYS A 40 -18.77 3.37 -29.57
C CYS A 40 -18.98 4.81 -30.07
N VAL A 41 -18.62 5.80 -29.24
CA VAL A 41 -18.61 7.21 -29.65
C VAL A 41 -17.37 7.46 -30.52
N SER A 42 -17.51 7.28 -31.83
CA SER A 42 -16.41 7.43 -32.79
C SER A 42 -16.18 8.90 -33.16
N THR A 43 -15.11 9.51 -32.65
CA THR A 43 -14.64 10.82 -33.13
C THR A 43 -13.75 10.65 -34.36
N CYS A 44 -14.32 10.81 -35.57
CA CYS A 44 -13.54 10.74 -36.81
C CYS A 44 -12.77 12.04 -37.07
N VAL A 45 -11.45 11.94 -37.18
CA VAL A 45 -10.58 13.02 -37.68
C VAL A 45 -10.14 12.66 -39.11
N CYS A 46 -10.64 13.41 -40.09
CA CYS A 46 -10.22 13.25 -41.49
C CYS A 46 -9.01 14.14 -41.79
N VAL A 47 -7.92 13.52 -42.24
CA VAL A 47 -6.75 14.23 -42.79
C VAL A 47 -6.66 13.96 -44.28
N CYS A 48 -6.83 15.00 -45.10
CA CYS A 48 -6.67 14.90 -46.55
C CYS A 48 -5.22 15.18 -46.95
N VAL A 49 -4.58 14.23 -47.62
CA VAL A 49 -3.26 14.41 -48.23
C VAL A 49 -3.41 14.37 -49.75
N CYS A 50 -3.09 15.49 -50.41
CA CYS A 50 -3.06 15.56 -51.87
C CYS A 50 -1.67 15.16 -52.38
N VAL A 51 -1.62 14.15 -53.26
CA VAL A 51 -0.39 13.75 -53.97
C VAL A 51 -0.60 14.01 -55.46
N CYS A 52 0.21 14.90 -56.04
CA CYS A 52 0.21 15.17 -57.48
C CYS A 52 1.18 14.22 -58.19
N VAL A 53 0.65 13.39 -59.10
CA VAL A 53 1.45 12.49 -59.94
C VAL A 53 1.44 12.99 -61.38
N TYR A 54 2.61 13.38 -61.90
CA TYR A 54 2.76 13.80 -63.30
C TYR A 54 2.98 12.58 -64.20
N THR A 55 2.10 12.39 -65.19
CA THR A 55 2.25 11.34 -66.21
C THR A 55 2.25 11.98 -67.60
N TYR A 56 3.29 11.70 -68.39
CA TYR A 56 3.38 12.19 -69.77
C TYR A 56 2.72 11.19 -70.72
N VAL A 57 1.77 11.67 -71.54
CA VAL A 57 1.09 10.88 -72.57
C VAL A 57 1.50 11.41 -73.94
N TYR A 58 2.07 10.55 -74.78
CA TYR A 58 2.43 10.88 -76.16
C TYR A 58 1.28 10.50 -77.11
N LEU A 59 0.65 11.48 -77.76
CA LEU A 59 -0.27 11.25 -78.88
C LEU A 59 0.46 11.41 -80.22
N TYR A 60 0.49 10.35 -81.03
CA TYR A 60 0.84 10.43 -82.44
C TYR A 60 -0.43 10.61 -83.28
N ALA A 61 -0.61 11.79 -83.87
CA ALA A 61 -1.64 12.03 -84.87
C ALA A 61 -1.08 11.75 -86.27
N CYS A 62 -1.60 10.72 -86.93
CA CYS A 62 -1.23 10.39 -88.31
C CYS A 62 -2.22 11.03 -89.28
N LEU A 63 -1.81 12.10 -89.98
CA LEU A 63 -2.61 12.77 -91.00
C LEU A 63 -2.04 12.46 -92.39
N LEU A 64 -2.88 11.85 -93.24
CA LEU A 64 -2.64 11.66 -94.66
C LEU A 64 -3.30 12.80 -95.44
N ASP A 65 -2.52 13.79 -95.89
CA ASP A 65 -2.76 14.42 -97.20
C ASP A 65 -1.49 15.07 -97.78
N VAL A 66 -1.48 15.25 -99.10
CA VAL A 66 -0.31 15.55 -99.92
C VAL A 66 -0.23 17.05 -100.23
N ARG A 67 0.56 17.80 -99.44
CA ARG A 67 1.52 18.86 -99.88
C ARG A 67 2.06 19.70 -98.71
N MET A 68 3.38 19.90 -98.71
CA MET A 68 4.19 20.92 -98.00
C MET A 68 4.27 20.90 -96.46
N ASN A 69 5.45 20.47 -95.99
CA ASN A 69 6.19 20.84 -94.76
C ASN A 69 5.52 21.73 -93.70
N CYS A 70 5.18 21.14 -92.54
CA CYS A 70 5.74 21.47 -91.22
C CYS A 70 5.17 20.53 -90.13
N VAL A 71 6.01 20.00 -89.24
CA VAL A 71 5.57 19.18 -88.10
C VAL A 71 5.74 19.97 -86.81
N CYS A 72 4.63 20.36 -86.18
CA CYS A 72 4.63 20.95 -84.84
C CYS A 72 4.27 19.87 -83.80
N ILE A 73 5.17 19.64 -82.84
CA ILE A 73 4.91 18.79 -81.68
C ILE A 73 4.31 19.66 -80.57
N ILE A 74 3.08 19.36 -80.16
CA ILE A 74 2.40 20.03 -79.03
C ILE A 74 2.52 19.13 -77.80
N PHE A 75 3.13 19.63 -76.73
CA PHE A 75 3.16 18.95 -75.44
C PHE A 75 1.94 19.36 -74.60
N ALA A 76 1.13 18.40 -74.17
CA ALA A 76 0.04 18.61 -73.22
C ALA A 76 0.30 17.80 -71.95
N SER A 77 0.48 18.48 -70.81
CA SER A 77 0.60 17.86 -69.50
C SER A 77 -0.77 17.77 -68.82
N VAL A 78 -1.24 16.55 -68.51
CA VAL A 78 -2.44 16.34 -67.70
C VAL A 78 -2.02 16.05 -66.26
N CYS A 79 -2.49 16.86 -65.32
CA CYS A 79 -2.27 16.65 -63.89
C CYS A 79 -3.49 15.92 -63.30
N VAL A 80 -3.27 14.78 -62.64
CA VAL A 80 -4.32 14.01 -61.95
C VAL A 80 -4.06 14.10 -60.45
N CYS A 81 -4.93 14.82 -59.73
CA CYS A 81 -4.95 14.84 -58.28
C CYS A 81 -5.74 13.64 -57.76
N VAL A 82 -5.10 12.76 -56.99
CA VAL A 82 -5.77 11.68 -56.26
C VAL A 82 -5.88 12.10 -54.79
N CYS A 83 -7.10 12.35 -54.31
CA CYS A 83 -7.37 12.55 -52.89
C CYS A 83 -7.54 11.19 -52.21
N VAL A 84 -6.66 10.87 -51.27
CA VAL A 84 -6.80 9.69 -50.40
C VAL A 84 -7.31 10.15 -49.04
N CYS A 85 -8.58 9.86 -48.73
CA CYS A 85 -9.12 10.04 -47.39
C CYS A 85 -8.75 8.84 -46.52
N VAL A 86 -7.92 9.05 -45.49
CA VAL A 86 -7.63 8.05 -44.47
C VAL A 86 -8.51 8.32 -43.26
N CYS A 87 -9.57 7.53 -43.08
CA CYS A 87 -10.36 7.53 -41.84
C CYS A 87 -9.63 6.70 -40.77
N VAL A 88 -9.11 7.37 -39.74
CA VAL A 88 -8.58 6.70 -38.55
C VAL A 88 -9.69 6.63 -37.50
N CYS A 89 -10.34 5.47 -37.39
CA CYS A 89 -11.28 5.21 -36.29
C CYS A 89 -10.48 4.86 -35.02
N VAL A 90 -10.35 5.81 -34.10
CA VAL A 90 -9.80 5.55 -32.76
C VAL A 90 -10.92 5.04 -31.86
N CYS A 91 -11.12 3.72 -31.84
CA CYS A 91 -11.96 3.08 -30.83
C CYS A 91 -11.23 3.14 -29.48
N VAL A 92 -11.59 4.07 -28.60
CA VAL A 92 -11.20 4.00 -27.18
C VAL A 92 -12.21 3.08 -26.49
N PRO A 93 -11.84 1.84 -26.10
CA PRO A 93 -12.74 1.02 -25.31
C PRO A 93 -12.84 1.65 -23.92
N HIS A 94 -14.04 2.08 -23.55
CA HIS A 94 -14.33 2.51 -22.18
C HIS A 94 -14.46 1.26 -21.29
N ARG A 95 -13.33 0.59 -21.04
CA ARG A 95 -13.25 -0.47 -20.03
C ARG A 95 -13.46 0.16 -18.67
N MET A 96 -14.54 -0.21 -17.99
CA MET A 96 -14.74 0.16 -16.60
C MET A 96 -13.59 -0.42 -15.78
N SER A 97 -12.93 0.44 -15.00
CA SER A 97 -11.80 0.09 -14.13
C SER A 97 -12.23 -0.85 -12.99
N ILE A 98 -13.44 -0.63 -12.48
CA ILE A 98 -14.10 -1.41 -11.44
C ILE A 98 -15.32 -2.08 -12.07
N VAL A 99 -15.43 -3.40 -11.95
CA VAL A 99 -16.54 -4.20 -12.52
C VAL A 99 -17.64 -4.40 -11.48
N ILE A 100 -17.25 -4.78 -10.25
CA ILE A 100 -18.17 -4.93 -9.11
C ILE A 100 -17.38 -4.74 -7.80
N ILE A 101 -18.06 -4.26 -6.76
CA ILE A 101 -17.59 -4.27 -5.38
C ILE A 101 -18.60 -5.07 -4.56
N VAL A 102 -18.13 -6.02 -3.74
CA VAL A 102 -18.97 -6.88 -2.89
C VAL A 102 -18.40 -6.90 -1.49
N ALA A 103 -19.15 -6.39 -0.52
CA ALA A 103 -18.84 -6.48 0.89
C ALA A 103 -19.55 -7.65 1.57
N ARG A 104 -18.91 -8.20 2.61
CA ARG A 104 -19.45 -9.24 3.50
C ARG A 104 -18.98 -9.04 4.93
N GLU A 105 -19.67 -9.70 5.84
CA GLU A 105 -19.29 -9.79 7.25
C GLU A 105 -18.41 -11.04 7.47
N ILE A 106 -17.23 -10.85 8.06
CA ILE A 106 -16.33 -11.91 8.56
C ILE A 106 -16.11 -11.72 10.07
N LEU A 107 -15.21 -12.50 10.69
CA LEU A 107 -14.85 -12.34 12.10
C LEU A 107 -13.40 -11.86 12.28
N ASP A 108 -13.19 -10.96 13.24
CA ASP A 108 -11.86 -10.56 13.74
C ASP A 108 -11.22 -11.66 14.61
N SER A 109 -9.95 -11.46 14.98
CA SER A 109 -9.15 -12.37 15.81
C SER A 109 -9.68 -12.58 17.23
N ARG A 110 -10.70 -11.83 17.64
CA ARG A 110 -11.41 -11.91 18.92
C ARG A 110 -12.83 -12.48 18.75
N GLY A 111 -13.21 -12.89 17.54
CA GLY A 111 -14.53 -13.46 17.22
C GLY A 111 -15.67 -12.45 17.14
N ASN A 112 -15.37 -11.15 16.98
CA ASN A 112 -16.38 -10.12 16.69
C ASN A 112 -16.53 -9.94 15.18
N PRO A 113 -17.71 -9.56 14.68
CA PRO A 113 -17.87 -9.22 13.27
C PRO A 113 -16.93 -8.10 12.78
N THR A 114 -16.52 -8.15 11.52
CA THR A 114 -15.90 -7.03 10.81
C THR A 114 -16.17 -7.10 9.30
N VAL A 115 -15.84 -6.03 8.59
CA VAL A 115 -16.10 -5.85 7.15
C VAL A 115 -14.96 -6.44 6.32
N GLU A 116 -15.31 -7.22 5.31
CA GLU A 116 -14.43 -7.63 4.21
C GLU A 116 -15.03 -7.17 2.87
N VAL A 117 -14.19 -6.72 1.94
CA VAL A 117 -14.57 -6.23 0.61
C VAL A 117 -13.77 -6.94 -0.47
N ASP A 118 -14.48 -7.46 -1.48
CA ASP A 118 -13.92 -7.87 -2.76
C ASP A 118 -14.19 -6.80 -3.82
N LEU A 119 -13.15 -6.27 -4.45
CA LEU A 119 -13.24 -5.42 -5.63
C LEU A 119 -12.78 -6.21 -6.85
N HIS A 120 -13.59 -6.23 -7.91
CA HIS A 120 -13.30 -6.94 -9.14
C HIS A 120 -12.88 -5.97 -10.26
N THR A 121 -11.81 -6.27 -10.97
CA THR A 121 -11.39 -5.60 -12.22
C THR A 121 -11.14 -6.65 -13.31
N ASP A 122 -10.72 -6.24 -14.52
CA ASP A 122 -10.28 -7.20 -15.55
C ASP A 122 -8.98 -7.96 -15.20
N LYS A 123 -8.31 -7.57 -14.11
CA LYS A 123 -7.12 -8.26 -13.55
C LYS A 123 -7.46 -9.36 -12.54
N GLY A 124 -8.69 -9.40 -12.01
CA GLY A 124 -9.11 -10.37 -11.00
C GLY A 124 -9.85 -9.76 -9.82
N VAL A 125 -9.75 -10.42 -8.65
CA VAL A 125 -10.44 -10.05 -7.41
C VAL A 125 -9.44 -9.60 -6.36
N PHE A 126 -9.67 -8.42 -5.80
CA PHE A 126 -8.82 -7.77 -4.80
C PHE A 126 -9.58 -7.66 -3.49
N ARG A 127 -9.10 -8.39 -2.48
CA ARG A 127 -9.77 -8.55 -1.19
C ARG A 127 -9.09 -7.73 -0.12
N ALA A 128 -9.86 -7.01 0.70
CA ALA A 128 -9.37 -6.38 1.92
C ALA A 128 -10.35 -6.55 3.09
N ALA A 129 -9.81 -6.72 4.29
CA ALA A 129 -10.56 -6.79 5.53
C ALA A 129 -10.14 -5.68 6.51
N VAL A 130 -11.09 -5.25 7.35
CA VAL A 130 -10.92 -4.09 8.24
C VAL A 130 -10.65 -4.53 9.68
N PRO A 131 -9.60 -4.03 10.35
CA PRO A 131 -9.36 -4.27 11.77
C PRO A 131 -10.25 -3.40 12.68
N SER A 132 -10.36 -3.75 13.96
CA SER A 132 -11.20 -3.09 14.98
C SER A 132 -10.49 -2.96 16.33
N GLY A 133 -10.73 -1.86 17.05
CA GLY A 133 -10.11 -1.57 18.35
C GLY A 133 -10.68 -2.36 19.54
N ALA A 134 -10.00 -2.30 20.69
CA ALA A 134 -10.59 -2.61 22.01
C ALA A 134 -10.94 -1.27 22.68
N SER A 135 -9.91 -0.49 22.97
CA SER A 135 -9.99 0.96 23.14
C SER A 135 -10.21 1.61 21.78
N THR A 136 -11.14 2.56 21.77
CA THR A 136 -11.48 3.42 20.64
C THR A 136 -11.47 4.85 21.15
N GLY A 137 -10.45 5.62 20.76
CA GLY A 137 -10.34 7.02 21.16
C GLY A 137 -11.57 7.83 20.73
N ILE A 138 -11.99 8.80 21.54
CA ILE A 138 -13.24 9.57 21.29
C ILE A 138 -13.18 10.45 20.03
N TYR A 139 -11.99 10.58 19.45
CA TYR A 139 -11.67 11.37 18.25
C TYR A 139 -11.45 10.51 16.99
N GLU A 140 -11.53 9.17 17.08
CA GLU A 140 -11.44 8.27 15.92
C GLU A 140 -12.61 8.47 14.93
N ALA A 141 -12.38 8.19 13.66
CA ALA A 141 -13.45 8.01 12.68
C ALA A 141 -14.34 6.82 13.09
N LEU A 142 -15.66 6.95 12.92
CA LEU A 142 -16.64 6.08 13.54
C LEU A 142 -16.66 4.69 12.91
N GLU A 143 -16.36 3.66 13.70
CA GLU A 143 -16.60 2.27 13.32
C GLU A 143 -18.10 1.94 13.44
N LEU A 144 -18.82 1.82 12.31
CA LEU A 144 -20.26 1.60 12.32
C LEU A 144 -20.62 0.17 12.71
N ARG A 145 -21.34 0.02 13.83
CA ARG A 145 -21.90 -1.23 14.36
C ARG A 145 -23.43 -1.23 14.30
N ASP A 146 -24.02 -2.42 14.19
CA ASP A 146 -25.46 -2.61 14.05
C ASP A 146 -26.26 -2.16 15.29
N GLY A 147 -25.72 -2.38 16.49
CA GLY A 147 -26.36 -2.05 17.77
C GLY A 147 -27.45 -3.05 18.22
N ASP A 148 -27.80 -4.04 17.39
CA ASP A 148 -28.76 -5.08 17.73
C ASP A 148 -28.21 -6.04 18.80
N LYS A 149 -28.65 -5.87 20.05
CA LYS A 149 -28.22 -6.69 21.19
C LYS A 149 -28.53 -8.18 21.02
N SER A 150 -29.47 -8.57 20.15
CA SER A 150 -29.79 -9.97 19.88
C SER A 150 -28.76 -10.66 18.97
N ARG A 151 -27.99 -9.90 18.19
CA ARG A 151 -27.02 -10.39 17.20
C ARG A 151 -25.60 -9.94 17.55
N TYR A 152 -24.69 -10.89 17.75
CA TYR A 152 -23.29 -10.62 18.15
C TYR A 152 -23.15 -9.61 19.31
N LYS A 153 -24.09 -9.62 20.26
CA LYS A 153 -24.15 -8.69 21.41
C LYS A 153 -24.15 -7.20 21.00
N GLY A 154 -24.73 -6.85 19.85
CA GLY A 154 -24.73 -5.49 19.31
C GLY A 154 -23.60 -5.17 18.32
N LYS A 155 -22.64 -6.09 18.15
CA LYS A 155 -21.43 -5.87 17.34
C LYS A 155 -21.53 -6.32 15.88
N GLY A 156 -22.72 -6.59 15.33
CA GLY A 156 -22.85 -6.83 13.88
C GLY A 156 -22.35 -5.63 13.04
N VAL A 157 -22.02 -5.85 11.78
CA VAL A 157 -21.61 -4.79 10.81
C VAL A 157 -22.46 -4.82 9.53
N LEU A 158 -23.66 -5.39 9.56
CA LEU A 158 -24.52 -5.50 8.39
C LEU A 158 -24.93 -4.14 7.80
N LYS A 159 -25.03 -3.08 8.62
CA LYS A 159 -25.24 -1.71 8.13
C LYS A 159 -24.08 -1.23 7.26
N ALA A 160 -22.84 -1.37 7.73
CA ALA A 160 -21.65 -0.97 6.99
C ALA A 160 -21.49 -1.79 5.68
N VAL A 161 -21.75 -3.10 5.75
CA VAL A 161 -21.80 -3.99 4.57
C VAL A 161 -22.88 -3.55 3.57
N GLY A 162 -24.07 -3.17 4.06
CA GLY A 162 -25.16 -2.61 3.25
C GLY A 162 -24.76 -1.30 2.56
N HIS A 163 -24.15 -0.35 3.28
CA HIS A 163 -23.66 0.90 2.68
C HIS A 163 -22.64 0.67 1.56
N ILE A 164 -21.78 -0.36 1.66
CA ILE A 164 -20.88 -0.70 0.56
C ILE A 164 -21.66 -1.29 -0.62
N ASN A 165 -22.49 -2.30 -0.40
CA ASN A 165 -23.17 -3.03 -1.48
C ASN A 165 -24.24 -2.19 -2.20
N ASP A 166 -24.99 -1.39 -1.47
CA ASP A 166 -26.17 -0.67 -1.97
C ASP A 166 -25.87 0.78 -2.38
N THR A 167 -24.78 1.38 -1.88
CA THR A 167 -24.45 2.81 -2.13
C THR A 167 -23.05 3.02 -2.71
N ILE A 168 -21.98 2.64 -1.98
CA ILE A 168 -20.60 2.98 -2.39
C ILE A 168 -20.19 2.21 -3.66
N GLY A 169 -20.43 0.90 -3.70
CA GLY A 169 -20.11 0.04 -4.83
C GLY A 169 -20.73 0.52 -6.15
N PRO A 170 -22.07 0.71 -6.21
CA PRO A 170 -22.75 1.25 -7.38
C PRO A 170 -22.22 2.61 -7.87
N ALA A 171 -21.85 3.50 -6.94
CA ALA A 171 -21.29 4.81 -7.29
C ALA A 171 -19.87 4.74 -7.88
N LEU A 172 -19.03 3.81 -7.39
CA LEU A 172 -17.64 3.69 -7.84
C LEU A 172 -17.46 2.87 -9.11
N ILE A 173 -18.40 2.01 -9.51
CA ILE A 173 -18.32 1.26 -10.79
C ILE A 173 -18.21 2.19 -12.02
N GLN A 174 -18.82 3.38 -11.95
CA GLN A 174 -18.83 4.37 -13.05
C GLN A 174 -17.71 5.43 -12.93
N SER A 175 -16.70 5.20 -12.08
CA SER A 175 -15.72 6.21 -11.68
C SER A 175 -14.38 6.13 -12.46
N VAL A 176 -13.33 6.68 -11.87
CA VAL A 176 -11.98 6.77 -12.46
C VAL A 176 -11.19 5.46 -12.32
N SER A 177 -9.94 5.42 -12.81
CA SER A 177 -9.10 4.22 -12.70
C SER A 177 -8.75 3.89 -11.25
N VAL A 178 -8.63 2.60 -10.92
CA VAL A 178 -8.20 2.10 -9.59
C VAL A 178 -6.81 2.58 -9.15
N VAL A 179 -5.98 3.10 -10.07
CA VAL A 179 -4.68 3.71 -9.74
C VAL A 179 -4.81 5.13 -9.15
N GLU A 180 -5.99 5.74 -9.22
CA GLU A 180 -6.30 7.11 -8.79
C GLU A 180 -6.83 7.12 -7.34
N GLN A 181 -6.07 6.52 -6.41
CA GLN A 181 -6.45 6.31 -5.01
C GLN A 181 -7.05 7.57 -4.36
N GLU A 182 -6.38 8.72 -4.49
CA GLU A 182 -6.82 9.99 -3.91
C GLU A 182 -8.19 10.43 -4.42
N LYS A 183 -8.48 10.24 -5.71
CA LYS A 183 -9.79 10.62 -6.29
C LYS A 183 -10.89 9.71 -5.78
N LEU A 184 -10.64 8.41 -5.67
CA LEU A 184 -11.64 7.44 -5.22
C LEU A 184 -11.90 7.55 -3.71
N ASP A 185 -10.86 7.73 -2.90
CA ASP A 185 -11.00 7.99 -1.47
C ASP A 185 -11.76 9.31 -1.23
N LYS A 186 -11.40 10.38 -1.95
CA LYS A 186 -12.10 11.66 -1.88
C LYS A 186 -13.58 11.53 -2.27
N MET A 187 -13.92 10.79 -3.33
CA MET A 187 -15.32 10.52 -3.69
C MET A 187 -16.08 9.84 -2.54
N MET A 188 -15.50 8.84 -1.88
CA MET A 188 -16.16 8.17 -0.75
C MET A 188 -16.35 9.10 0.45
N ILE A 189 -15.35 9.95 0.76
CA ILE A 189 -15.41 10.94 1.84
C ILE A 189 -16.48 12.01 1.54
N GLU A 190 -16.55 12.52 0.32
CA GLU A 190 -17.57 13.49 -0.12
C GLU A 190 -18.98 12.87 -0.14
N MET A 191 -19.11 11.58 -0.46
CA MET A 191 -20.40 10.86 -0.40
C MET A 191 -20.88 10.58 1.03
N ASP A 192 -19.98 10.36 1.98
CA ASP A 192 -20.32 10.24 3.41
C ASP A 192 -20.72 11.60 3.98
N GLY A 193 -19.97 12.66 3.64
CA GLY A 193 -20.32 14.04 3.97
C GLY A 193 -20.15 14.42 5.44
N THR A 194 -19.64 13.53 6.31
CA THR A 194 -19.39 13.80 7.73
C THR A 194 -17.90 13.82 8.05
N GLU A 195 -17.50 14.63 9.05
CA GLU A 195 -16.11 14.77 9.46
C GLU A 195 -15.49 13.46 9.99
N ASN A 196 -16.28 12.64 10.68
CA ASN A 196 -15.85 11.40 11.31
C ASN A 196 -16.33 10.13 10.58
N LYS A 197 -16.73 10.22 9.30
CA LYS A 197 -17.17 9.08 8.47
C LYS A 197 -18.35 8.30 9.09
N SER A 198 -19.26 9.00 9.77
CA SER A 198 -20.35 8.41 10.55
C SER A 198 -21.61 8.09 9.75
N GLN A 199 -21.73 8.51 8.48
CA GLN A 199 -22.88 8.18 7.64
C GLN A 199 -22.78 6.73 7.12
N PHE A 200 -21.62 6.32 6.62
CA PHE A 200 -21.38 4.94 6.15
C PHE A 200 -20.59 4.09 7.16
N GLY A 201 -19.81 4.73 8.03
CA GLY A 201 -18.81 4.09 8.87
C GLY A 201 -17.42 4.12 8.23
N ALA A 202 -16.40 4.46 9.02
CA ALA A 202 -15.00 4.39 8.62
C ALA A 202 -14.60 2.98 8.18
N ASN A 203 -15.22 1.95 8.78
CA ASN A 203 -15.08 0.55 8.38
C ASN A 203 -15.70 0.23 7.01
N ALA A 204 -16.72 0.95 6.55
CA ALA A 204 -17.23 0.81 5.19
C ALA A 204 -16.25 1.41 4.16
N ILE A 205 -15.83 2.65 4.39
CA ILE A 205 -14.95 3.39 3.48
C ILE A 205 -13.57 2.75 3.38
N LEU A 206 -12.98 2.36 4.52
CA LEU A 206 -11.65 1.77 4.55
C LEU A 206 -11.60 0.44 3.80
N GLY A 207 -12.60 -0.43 3.97
CA GLY A 207 -12.61 -1.74 3.31
C GLY A 207 -12.52 -1.61 1.78
N VAL A 208 -13.26 -0.64 1.21
CA VAL A 208 -13.22 -0.31 -0.21
C VAL A 208 -11.89 0.37 -0.58
N SER A 209 -11.42 1.33 0.22
CA SER A 209 -10.14 2.05 0.02
C SER A 209 -8.93 1.11 -0.07
N LEU A 210 -8.85 0.12 0.81
CA LEU A 210 -7.80 -0.91 0.83
C LEU A 210 -7.88 -1.84 -0.38
N ALA A 211 -9.09 -2.23 -0.81
CA ALA A 211 -9.31 -3.07 -1.98
C ALA A 211 -8.97 -2.35 -3.29
N ILE A 212 -9.27 -1.04 -3.38
CA ILE A 212 -8.83 -0.16 -4.48
C ILE A 212 -7.30 -0.13 -4.55
N CYS A 213 -6.60 0.09 -3.44
CA CYS A 213 -5.14 0.15 -3.42
C CYS A 213 -4.50 -1.18 -3.91
N LYS A 214 -5.06 -2.32 -3.50
CA LYS A 214 -4.67 -3.66 -3.99
C LYS A 214 -4.90 -3.80 -5.50
N ALA A 215 -6.02 -3.31 -6.03
CA ALA A 215 -6.31 -3.32 -7.45
C ALA A 215 -5.42 -2.36 -8.26
N GLY A 216 -5.12 -1.16 -7.73
CA GLY A 216 -4.23 -0.17 -8.34
C GLY A 216 -2.79 -0.68 -8.49
N ALA A 217 -2.31 -1.47 -7.53
CA ALA A 217 -1.02 -2.16 -7.63
C ALA A 217 -0.99 -3.16 -8.80
N ALA A 218 -2.03 -4.00 -8.92
CA ALA A 218 -2.15 -4.97 -9.98
C ALA A 218 -2.38 -4.35 -11.37
N GLU A 219 -3.11 -3.24 -11.45
CA GLU A 219 -3.28 -2.46 -12.70
C GLU A 219 -1.95 -1.90 -13.19
N LYS A 220 -1.11 -1.39 -12.29
CA LYS A 220 0.27 -0.98 -12.57
C LYS A 220 1.23 -2.16 -12.82
N GLY A 221 0.85 -3.39 -12.50
CA GLY A 221 1.72 -4.57 -12.58
C GLY A 221 2.86 -4.59 -11.57
N VAL A 222 2.70 -3.95 -10.40
CA VAL A 222 3.73 -3.84 -9.35
C VAL A 222 3.25 -4.45 -8.02
N PRO A 223 4.17 -4.84 -7.11
CA PRO A 223 3.80 -5.21 -5.74
C PRO A 223 3.11 -4.07 -4.98
N LEU A 224 2.26 -4.41 -4.02
CA LEU A 224 1.47 -3.44 -3.26
C LEU A 224 2.35 -2.41 -2.53
N TYR A 225 3.41 -2.83 -1.84
CA TYR A 225 4.34 -1.89 -1.20
C TYR A 225 4.94 -0.86 -2.17
N ARG A 226 5.19 -1.22 -3.44
CA ARG A 226 5.71 -0.31 -4.47
C ARG A 226 4.63 0.66 -4.96
N HIS A 227 3.40 0.18 -5.10
CA HIS A 227 2.25 1.06 -5.40
C HIS A 227 2.02 2.10 -4.29
N ILE A 228 2.08 1.68 -3.02
CA ILE A 228 1.98 2.57 -1.86
C ILE A 228 3.14 3.56 -1.85
N ALA A 229 4.37 3.12 -2.13
CA ALA A 229 5.52 4.02 -2.26
C ALA A 229 5.33 5.08 -3.37
N ASP A 230 4.78 4.71 -4.53
CA ASP A 230 4.43 5.67 -5.58
C ASP A 230 3.39 6.71 -5.10
N LEU A 231 2.38 6.28 -4.32
CA LEU A 231 1.35 7.17 -3.77
C LEU A 231 1.91 8.12 -2.71
N ALA A 232 2.86 7.67 -1.89
CA ALA A 232 3.55 8.49 -0.89
C ALA A 232 4.58 9.45 -1.50
N GLY A 233 5.17 9.09 -2.64
CA GLY A 233 6.31 9.77 -3.27
C GLY A 233 7.68 9.18 -2.90
N ASN A 234 7.72 7.99 -2.29
CA ASN A 234 8.92 7.34 -1.80
C ASN A 234 9.65 6.56 -2.90
N THR A 235 10.96 6.74 -3.01
CA THR A 235 11.80 6.09 -4.02
C THR A 235 12.57 4.91 -3.41
N GLU A 236 13.42 5.19 -2.43
CA GLU A 236 14.18 4.19 -1.66
C GLU A 236 13.29 3.59 -0.56
N LEU A 237 13.34 2.27 -0.40
CA LEU A 237 12.45 1.51 0.48
C LEU A 237 13.21 0.91 1.66
N VAL A 238 12.58 0.96 2.84
CA VAL A 238 13.17 0.48 4.11
C VAL A 238 12.29 -0.60 4.72
N LEU A 239 12.90 -1.66 5.24
CA LEU A 239 12.22 -2.66 6.06
C LEU A 239 12.18 -2.20 7.52
N PRO A 240 11.05 -2.35 8.22
CA PRO A 240 10.90 -1.83 9.58
C PRO A 240 11.59 -2.70 10.63
N VAL A 241 11.96 -2.10 11.77
CA VAL A 241 12.15 -2.84 13.01
C VAL A 241 10.76 -3.28 13.53
N PRO A 242 10.55 -4.59 13.78
CA PRO A 242 9.31 -5.04 14.40
C PRO A 242 9.32 -4.76 15.92
N ALA A 243 8.29 -4.07 16.39
CA ALA A 243 7.96 -3.98 17.81
C ALA A 243 7.03 -5.15 18.17
N PHE A 244 7.56 -6.13 18.88
CA PHE A 244 6.82 -7.32 19.29
C PHE A 244 6.23 -7.11 20.68
N ASN A 245 4.91 -7.05 20.82
CA ASN A 245 4.26 -7.11 22.13
C ASN A 245 4.51 -8.48 22.78
N VAL A 246 5.12 -8.52 23.96
CA VAL A 246 5.48 -9.77 24.65
C VAL A 246 4.86 -9.93 26.05
N ILE A 247 4.43 -8.85 26.70
CA ILE A 247 3.64 -8.87 27.94
C ILE A 247 2.47 -7.89 27.82
N ASN A 248 1.26 -8.36 28.10
CA ASN A 248 0.03 -7.57 28.09
C ASN A 248 -0.44 -7.24 29.51
N GLY A 249 -0.86 -5.99 29.71
CA GLY A 249 -1.60 -5.50 30.87
C GLY A 249 -2.84 -4.71 30.43
N GLY A 250 -3.13 -3.61 31.12
CA GLY A 250 -4.21 -2.68 30.78
C GLY A 250 -5.54 -3.36 30.52
N SER A 251 -6.28 -2.85 29.53
CA SER A 251 -7.56 -3.42 29.08
C SER A 251 -7.39 -4.67 28.19
N HIS A 252 -6.16 -5.02 27.80
CA HIS A 252 -5.83 -6.21 27.00
C HIS A 252 -5.59 -7.50 27.82
N ALA A 253 -5.55 -7.41 29.16
CA ALA A 253 -5.29 -8.57 30.04
C ALA A 253 -6.03 -8.51 31.38
N GLY A 254 -6.52 -9.67 31.83
CA GLY A 254 -7.20 -9.86 33.12
C GLY A 254 -6.29 -9.94 34.36
N ASN A 255 -5.05 -9.45 34.26
CA ASN A 255 -4.12 -9.25 35.38
C ASN A 255 -4.34 -7.87 36.03
N LYS A 256 -3.52 -7.49 37.01
CA LYS A 256 -3.60 -6.17 37.64
C LYS A 256 -2.80 -5.07 36.94
N LEU A 257 -1.70 -5.42 36.28
CA LEU A 257 -0.79 -4.54 35.53
C LEU A 257 -1.54 -3.45 34.75
N ALA A 258 -1.28 -2.17 35.05
CA ALA A 258 -2.02 -1.07 34.47
C ALA A 258 -1.61 -0.73 33.03
N MET A 259 -0.30 -0.74 32.74
CA MET A 259 0.23 -0.43 31.40
C MET A 259 -0.13 -1.54 30.41
N GLN A 260 -0.50 -1.17 29.19
CA GLN A 260 -1.18 -2.06 28.25
C GLN A 260 -0.26 -3.07 27.54
N GLU A 261 0.89 -2.63 27.05
CA GLU A 261 1.83 -3.47 26.32
C GLU A 261 3.28 -3.20 26.69
N PHE A 262 4.07 -4.26 26.77
CA PHE A 262 5.53 -4.19 26.87
C PHE A 262 6.10 -4.92 25.65
N MET A 263 6.82 -4.17 24.83
CA MET A 263 7.31 -4.58 23.53
C MET A 263 8.83 -4.78 23.51
N VAL A 264 9.31 -5.70 22.68
CA VAL A 264 10.74 -5.83 22.37
C VAL A 264 11.02 -5.47 20.92
N LEU A 265 12.07 -4.68 20.70
CA LEU A 265 12.50 -4.15 19.40
C LEU A 265 13.92 -4.64 19.10
N PRO A 266 14.12 -5.58 18.15
CA PRO A 266 15.44 -6.09 17.77
C PRO A 266 16.27 -5.12 16.91
N VAL A 267 16.54 -3.91 17.42
CA VAL A 267 17.24 -2.84 16.68
C VAL A 267 18.67 -3.20 16.25
N GLY A 268 19.34 -4.13 16.94
CA GLY A 268 20.67 -4.62 16.58
C GLY A 268 20.68 -5.87 15.68
N ALA A 269 19.54 -6.22 15.07
CA ALA A 269 19.46 -7.33 14.12
C ALA A 269 19.99 -6.95 12.72
N GLU A 270 20.66 -7.88 12.04
CA GLU A 270 21.33 -7.62 10.75
C GLU A 270 20.36 -7.51 9.56
N SER A 271 19.13 -7.99 9.72
CA SER A 271 18.08 -7.95 8.71
C SER A 271 16.72 -8.17 9.35
N PHE A 272 15.63 -7.86 8.63
CA PHE A 272 14.28 -8.16 9.09
C PHE A 272 14.08 -9.64 9.48
N ARG A 273 14.73 -10.56 8.76
CA ARG A 273 14.66 -12.00 9.06
C ARG A 273 15.40 -12.36 10.36
N ASP A 274 16.54 -11.73 10.64
CA ASP A 274 17.21 -11.89 11.95
C ASP A 274 16.39 -11.23 13.07
N ALA A 275 15.74 -10.08 12.81
CA ALA A 275 14.85 -9.43 13.79
C ALA A 275 13.67 -10.33 14.20
N VAL A 276 12.99 -10.97 13.24
CA VAL A 276 11.93 -11.95 13.54
C VAL A 276 12.47 -13.15 14.30
N ARG A 277 13.68 -13.64 13.96
CA ARG A 277 14.33 -14.74 14.69
C ARG A 277 14.62 -14.37 16.15
N VAL A 278 15.29 -13.24 16.37
CA VAL A 278 15.64 -12.70 17.71
C VAL A 278 14.38 -12.50 18.55
N GLY A 279 13.33 -11.87 17.99
CA GLY A 279 12.05 -11.67 18.68
C GLY A 279 11.35 -12.99 19.05
N ALA A 280 11.35 -13.99 18.15
CA ALA A 280 10.74 -15.29 18.40
C ALA A 280 11.51 -16.14 19.43
N GLU A 281 12.84 -16.15 19.38
CA GLU A 281 13.69 -16.84 20.36
C GLU A 281 13.57 -16.19 21.76
N LEU A 282 13.57 -14.86 21.84
CA LEU A 282 13.32 -14.11 23.08
C LEU A 282 11.92 -14.41 23.64
N TYR A 283 10.86 -14.36 22.82
CA TYR A 283 9.49 -14.66 23.25
C TYR A 283 9.36 -16.08 23.82
N GLN A 284 10.05 -17.07 23.25
CA GLN A 284 10.10 -18.42 23.80
C GLN A 284 10.86 -18.48 25.13
N THR A 285 11.98 -17.77 25.25
CA THR A 285 12.74 -17.66 26.51
C THR A 285 11.92 -16.98 27.61
N LEU A 286 11.20 -15.90 27.29
CA LEU A 286 10.30 -15.21 28.21
C LEU A 286 9.16 -16.10 28.69
N ARG A 287 8.62 -16.95 27.80
CA ARG A 287 7.62 -17.97 28.16
C ARG A 287 8.13 -18.91 29.25
N GLU A 288 9.39 -19.31 29.17
CA GLU A 288 10.02 -20.19 30.16
C GLU A 288 10.25 -19.45 31.49
N VAL A 289 10.77 -18.22 31.45
CA VAL A 289 10.91 -17.34 32.65
C VAL A 289 9.57 -17.14 33.36
N ILE A 290 8.50 -16.83 32.62
CA ILE A 290 7.15 -16.64 33.18
C ILE A 290 6.62 -17.96 33.75
N LYS A 291 6.83 -19.08 33.07
CA LYS A 291 6.41 -20.42 33.54
C LYS A 291 7.14 -20.83 34.82
N GLU A 292 8.44 -20.55 34.92
CA GLU A 292 9.25 -20.81 36.12
C GLU A 292 8.75 -20.02 37.32
N LYS A 293 8.44 -18.73 37.14
CA LYS A 293 8.07 -17.82 38.24
C LYS A 293 6.59 -17.85 38.64
N TYR A 294 5.66 -17.97 37.69
CA TYR A 294 4.21 -17.87 37.92
C TYR A 294 3.42 -19.13 37.50
N GLY A 295 4.10 -20.16 37.00
CA GLY A 295 3.49 -21.43 36.59
C GLY A 295 2.88 -21.41 35.18
N GLN A 296 2.46 -22.60 34.73
CA GLN A 296 2.03 -22.85 33.34
C GLN A 296 0.83 -21.99 32.88
N ASN A 297 -0.06 -21.61 33.79
CA ASN A 297 -1.26 -20.82 33.44
C ASN A 297 -0.94 -19.36 33.13
N ALA A 298 0.19 -18.84 33.61
CA ALA A 298 0.65 -17.48 33.33
C ALA A 298 1.22 -17.32 31.90
N THR A 299 1.47 -18.42 31.18
CA THR A 299 1.89 -18.40 29.77
C THR A 299 0.72 -18.46 28.77
N ASN A 300 -0.51 -18.22 29.23
CA ASN A 300 -1.61 -17.89 28.34
C ASN A 300 -1.38 -16.50 27.74
N VAL A 301 -1.97 -16.27 26.56
CA VAL A 301 -1.72 -15.05 25.77
C VAL A 301 -2.96 -14.17 25.69
N GLY A 302 -2.74 -12.85 25.64
CA GLY A 302 -3.79 -11.86 25.38
C GLY A 302 -4.22 -11.81 23.91
N ASP A 303 -5.00 -10.77 23.56
CA ASP A 303 -5.52 -10.55 22.22
C ASP A 303 -4.40 -10.44 21.16
N GLU A 304 -3.25 -9.87 21.53
CA GLU A 304 -2.11 -9.61 20.64
C GLU A 304 -1.01 -10.66 20.70
N GLY A 305 -1.19 -11.70 21.52
CA GLY A 305 -0.28 -12.83 21.63
C GLY A 305 0.83 -12.70 22.67
N GLY A 306 1.01 -11.53 23.31
CA GLY A 306 1.88 -11.39 24.46
C GLY A 306 1.31 -12.09 25.70
N PHE A 307 2.17 -12.39 26.68
CA PHE A 307 1.77 -13.14 27.88
C PHE A 307 1.03 -12.25 28.88
N ALA A 308 0.09 -12.83 29.63
CA ALA A 308 -0.67 -12.14 30.68
C ALA A 308 -0.39 -12.75 32.07
N PRO A 309 0.84 -12.69 32.61
CA PRO A 309 1.12 -13.11 33.97
C PRO A 309 0.36 -12.23 34.98
N ASN A 310 0.07 -12.78 36.17
CA ASN A 310 -0.62 -12.05 37.24
C ASN A 310 0.35 -11.15 38.03
N ILE A 311 0.85 -10.12 37.34
CA ILE A 311 1.68 -9.05 37.90
C ILE A 311 0.86 -7.78 38.11
N LEU A 312 1.33 -6.92 39.01
CA LEU A 312 0.76 -5.60 39.34
C LEU A 312 1.75 -4.50 38.98
N GLU A 313 3.00 -4.62 39.43
CA GLU A 313 4.02 -3.60 39.24
C GLU A 313 4.57 -3.58 37.81
N ASN A 314 4.63 -2.40 37.20
CA ASN A 314 5.14 -2.23 35.83
C ASN A 314 6.65 -2.53 35.73
N THR A 315 7.40 -2.28 36.80
CA THR A 315 8.82 -2.68 36.94
C THR A 315 9.00 -4.20 36.89
N GLU A 316 8.04 -4.98 37.40
CA GLU A 316 8.12 -6.44 37.37
C GLU A 316 7.98 -6.98 35.93
N ALA A 317 7.20 -6.32 35.08
CA ALA A 317 7.14 -6.64 33.65
C ALA A 317 8.49 -6.36 32.95
N LEU A 318 9.11 -5.21 33.24
CA LEU A 318 10.40 -4.81 32.67
C LEU A 318 11.54 -5.75 33.11
N GLU A 319 11.60 -6.13 34.39
CA GLU A 319 12.59 -7.09 34.90
C GLU A 319 12.43 -8.50 34.32
N LEU A 320 11.19 -8.96 34.05
CA LEU A 320 10.96 -10.22 33.33
C LEU A 320 11.51 -10.18 31.90
N ILE A 321 11.30 -9.07 31.18
CA ILE A 321 11.77 -8.89 29.81
C ILE A 321 13.30 -8.79 29.78
N LYS A 322 13.90 -8.00 30.68
CA LYS A 322 15.35 -7.89 30.87
C LYS A 322 16.00 -9.24 31.17
N THR A 323 15.43 -10.01 32.12
CA THR A 323 15.87 -11.38 32.41
C THR A 323 15.79 -12.29 31.18
N ALA A 324 14.75 -12.15 30.35
CA ALA A 324 14.60 -12.93 29.13
C ALA A 324 15.59 -12.51 28.02
N ILE A 325 15.87 -11.21 27.87
CA ILE A 325 16.90 -10.68 26.96
C ILE A 325 18.28 -11.24 27.33
N GLU A 326 18.63 -11.21 28.63
CA GLU A 326 19.89 -11.74 29.15
C GLU A 326 19.98 -13.27 28.95
N LYS A 327 18.95 -14.03 29.34
CA LYS A 327 18.91 -15.50 29.14
C LYS A 327 19.00 -15.90 27.66
N ALA A 328 18.42 -15.11 26.75
CA ALA A 328 18.47 -15.36 25.31
C ALA A 328 19.80 -14.92 24.65
N GLY A 329 20.66 -14.18 25.38
CA GLY A 329 21.93 -13.68 24.85
C GLY A 329 21.79 -12.51 23.87
N PHE A 330 20.76 -11.68 24.04
CA PHE A 330 20.42 -10.59 23.11
C PHE A 330 20.53 -9.17 23.71
N THR A 331 21.26 -9.00 24.81
CA THR A 331 21.46 -7.71 25.50
C THR A 331 21.93 -6.59 24.57
N ASP A 332 22.85 -6.88 23.64
CA ASP A 332 23.37 -5.89 22.69
C ASP A 332 22.48 -5.69 21.43
N LYS A 333 21.40 -6.47 21.29
CA LYS A 333 20.52 -6.48 20.09
C LYS A 333 19.11 -5.97 20.32
N VAL A 334 18.60 -5.98 21.56
CA VAL A 334 17.19 -5.75 21.86
C VAL A 334 17.01 -4.59 22.84
N VAL A 335 16.11 -3.69 22.49
CA VAL A 335 15.61 -2.61 23.34
C VAL A 335 14.10 -2.77 23.59
N ILE A 336 13.56 -2.02 24.53
CA ILE A 336 12.17 -2.12 25.00
C ILE A 336 11.36 -0.93 24.49
N GLY A 337 10.12 -1.20 24.08
CA GLY A 337 9.07 -0.21 23.87
C GLY A 337 7.92 -0.47 24.84
N MET A 338 7.13 0.56 25.14
CA MET A 338 5.95 0.43 26.01
C MET A 338 4.76 1.12 25.36
N ASP A 339 3.58 0.52 25.46
CA ASP A 339 2.30 1.22 25.33
C ASP A 339 1.63 1.23 26.69
N VAL A 340 1.40 2.44 27.18
CA VAL A 340 0.82 2.67 28.50
C VAL A 340 -0.70 2.70 28.41
N ALA A 341 -1.27 3.27 27.34
CA ALA A 341 -2.69 3.59 27.18
C ALA A 341 -3.29 4.34 28.39
N ALA A 342 -2.62 5.41 28.84
CA ALA A 342 -2.94 6.07 30.11
C ALA A 342 -4.37 6.64 30.21
N SER A 343 -5.02 6.95 29.09
CA SER A 343 -6.43 7.35 28.99
C SER A 343 -7.38 6.36 29.70
N GLU A 344 -7.11 5.05 29.64
CA GLU A 344 -7.94 4.01 30.27
C GLU A 344 -8.02 4.16 31.80
N PHE A 345 -6.92 4.58 32.42
CA PHE A 345 -6.77 4.73 33.86
C PHE A 345 -6.65 6.18 34.35
N TYR A 346 -6.88 7.16 33.48
CA TYR A 346 -7.05 8.56 33.86
C TYR A 346 -8.38 8.76 34.63
N LYS A 347 -8.31 9.46 35.76
CA LYS A 347 -9.42 9.69 36.70
C LYS A 347 -9.24 11.07 37.36
N GLU A 348 -10.12 12.01 37.02
CA GLU A 348 -10.26 13.32 37.70
C GLU A 348 -8.95 14.14 37.79
N GLY A 349 -8.14 14.19 36.71
CA GLY A 349 -6.86 14.92 36.69
C GLY A 349 -5.67 14.15 37.26
N LYS A 350 -5.83 12.84 37.47
CA LYS A 350 -4.82 11.92 38.01
C LYS A 350 -4.89 10.55 37.33
N TYR A 351 -3.95 9.66 37.66
CA TYR A 351 -3.78 8.34 37.05
C TYR A 351 -3.88 7.22 38.10
N ASP A 352 -4.65 6.17 37.79
CA ASP A 352 -4.92 5.03 38.68
C ASP A 352 -4.19 3.75 38.22
N LEU A 353 -2.97 3.53 38.71
CA LEU A 353 -2.16 2.35 38.34
C LEU A 353 -2.66 1.00 38.91
N ASP A 354 -3.84 0.95 39.56
CA ASP A 354 -4.52 -0.30 39.95
C ASP A 354 -6.03 -0.22 39.61
N PHE A 355 -6.39 0.49 38.52
CA PHE A 355 -7.78 0.72 38.07
C PHE A 355 -8.65 -0.53 37.90
N LYS A 356 -8.03 -1.70 37.71
CA LYS A 356 -8.70 -3.01 37.61
C LYS A 356 -9.12 -3.58 38.96
N SER A 357 -8.60 -3.05 40.07
CA SER A 357 -9.08 -3.32 41.43
C SER A 357 -10.12 -2.29 41.87
N PRO A 358 -10.94 -2.57 42.91
CA PRO A 358 -11.99 -1.66 43.38
C PRO A 358 -11.51 -0.20 43.54
N PRO A 359 -12.32 0.81 43.14
CA PRO A 359 -11.88 2.20 43.10
C PRO A 359 -11.36 2.72 44.44
N ASN A 360 -10.24 3.43 44.41
CA ASN A 360 -9.65 4.08 45.56
C ASN A 360 -8.89 5.36 45.13
N ALA A 361 -9.39 6.53 45.51
CA ALA A 361 -8.79 7.81 45.10
C ALA A 361 -7.42 8.09 45.76
N ASP A 362 -7.13 7.47 46.91
CA ASP A 362 -5.89 7.72 47.68
C ASP A 362 -4.64 7.14 47.00
N ARG A 363 -4.80 6.19 46.07
CA ARG A 363 -3.70 5.63 45.25
C ARG A 363 -3.49 6.36 43.91
N HIS A 364 -4.32 7.36 43.58
CA HIS A 364 -4.19 8.09 42.32
C HIS A 364 -2.97 9.04 42.34
N ILE A 365 -2.08 8.86 41.38
CA ILE A 365 -0.86 9.68 41.21
C ILE A 365 -1.07 10.81 40.20
N SER A 366 -0.31 11.90 40.35
CA SER A 366 -0.31 13.02 39.42
C SER A 366 0.46 12.71 38.13
N ALA A 367 0.25 13.53 37.09
CA ALA A 367 1.05 13.48 35.86
C ALA A 367 2.56 13.60 36.11
N GLN A 368 2.97 14.41 37.10
CA GLN A 368 4.39 14.55 37.47
C GLN A 368 4.95 13.25 38.05
N GLU A 369 4.27 12.64 39.02
CA GLU A 369 4.70 11.38 39.64
C GLU A 369 4.76 10.23 38.62
N LEU A 370 3.85 10.23 37.64
CA LEU A 370 3.86 9.29 36.52
C LEU A 370 5.02 9.57 35.53
N CYS A 371 5.31 10.84 35.24
CA CYS A 371 6.48 11.25 34.44
C CYS A 371 7.80 10.82 35.11
N ASP A 372 7.93 11.03 36.41
CA ASP A 372 9.11 10.65 37.20
C ASP A 372 9.30 9.11 37.18
N MET A 373 8.20 8.35 37.20
CA MET A 373 8.22 6.89 37.04
C MET A 373 8.75 6.47 35.66
N TYR A 374 8.29 7.10 34.57
CA TYR A 374 8.83 6.82 33.22
C TYR A 374 10.30 7.18 33.08
N GLN A 375 10.75 8.29 33.67
CA GLN A 375 12.17 8.64 33.70
C GLN A 375 12.98 7.57 34.43
N GLY A 376 12.47 7.02 35.54
CA GLY A 376 13.04 5.84 36.18
C GLY A 376 13.17 4.65 35.22
N PHE A 377 12.11 4.32 34.46
CA PHE A 377 12.14 3.20 33.52
C PHE A 377 13.14 3.39 32.37
N VAL A 378 13.30 4.63 31.87
CA VAL A 378 14.28 4.97 30.81
C VAL A 378 15.72 4.94 31.34
N ASN A 379 15.93 5.20 32.63
CA ASN A 379 17.26 5.14 33.25
C ASN A 379 17.69 3.71 33.63
N ASP A 380 16.76 2.88 34.11
CA ASP A 380 17.05 1.56 34.69
C ASP A 380 16.95 0.38 33.68
N TYR A 381 16.29 0.61 32.54
CA TYR A 381 16.02 -0.39 31.49
C TYR A 381 16.27 0.21 30.10
N PRO A 382 16.52 -0.60 29.05
CA PRO A 382 16.74 -0.11 27.69
C PRO A 382 15.43 0.32 27.00
N VAL A 383 14.62 1.16 27.64
CA VAL A 383 13.36 1.69 27.08
C VAL A 383 13.67 2.84 26.13
N VAL A 384 13.27 2.70 24.86
CA VAL A 384 13.55 3.68 23.79
C VAL A 384 12.29 4.28 23.17
N SER A 385 11.11 3.77 23.51
CA SER A 385 9.83 4.23 22.98
C SER A 385 8.73 4.08 24.04
N ILE A 386 7.97 5.14 24.30
CA ILE A 386 6.77 5.10 25.15
C ILE A 386 5.59 5.70 24.39
N GLU A 387 4.52 4.91 24.27
CA GLU A 387 3.25 5.23 23.60
C GLU A 387 2.19 5.53 24.67
N ASP A 388 1.40 6.58 24.42
CA ASP A 388 0.33 7.10 25.30
C ASP A 388 0.65 7.19 26.81
N PRO A 389 1.76 7.86 27.21
CA PRO A 389 2.16 8.02 28.62
C PRO A 389 1.15 8.80 29.49
N PHE A 390 0.28 9.60 28.89
CA PHE A 390 -0.74 10.42 29.56
C PHE A 390 -2.07 10.35 28.80
N ASP A 391 -3.14 10.85 29.44
CA ASP A 391 -4.46 10.94 28.82
C ASP A 391 -4.40 11.71 27.49
N GLN A 392 -5.25 11.30 26.54
CA GLN A 392 -5.38 11.90 25.21
C GLN A 392 -5.55 13.43 25.22
N ASP A 393 -6.05 14.05 26.30
CA ASP A 393 -6.21 15.51 26.43
C ASP A 393 -5.37 16.15 27.58
N ASP A 394 -4.44 15.42 28.22
CA ASP A 394 -3.49 15.99 29.19
C ASP A 394 -2.25 16.58 28.50
N TRP A 395 -2.49 17.46 27.53
CA TRP A 395 -1.48 18.09 26.67
C TRP A 395 -0.25 18.67 27.42
N PRO A 396 -0.38 19.35 28.58
CA PRO A 396 0.78 19.86 29.30
C PRO A 396 1.73 18.76 29.79
N ALA A 397 1.20 17.60 30.22
CA ALA A 397 2.01 16.48 30.67
C ALA A 397 2.79 15.84 29.51
N TRP A 398 2.14 15.66 28.36
CA TRP A 398 2.78 15.22 27.12
C TRP A 398 3.96 16.12 26.72
N SER A 399 3.73 17.43 26.58
CA SER A 399 4.78 18.39 26.22
C SER A 399 5.91 18.45 27.26
N GLN A 400 5.59 18.32 28.54
CA GLN A 400 6.59 18.29 29.61
C GLN A 400 7.47 17.04 29.52
N MET A 401 6.88 15.85 29.34
CA MET A 401 7.63 14.61 29.23
C MET A 401 8.51 14.60 27.99
N THR A 402 7.96 14.94 26.82
CA THR A 402 8.68 14.99 25.54
C THR A 402 9.83 15.99 25.55
N ALA A 403 9.74 17.08 26.33
CA ALA A 403 10.85 18.00 26.57
C ALA A 403 11.90 17.47 27.57
N SER A 404 11.55 16.48 28.41
CA SER A 404 12.42 15.93 29.47
C SER A 404 13.15 14.63 29.09
N VAL A 405 12.63 13.85 28.13
CA VAL A 405 13.20 12.56 27.73
C VAL A 405 13.85 12.62 26.35
N GLY A 406 14.96 11.90 26.17
CA GLY A 406 15.68 11.78 24.89
C GLY A 406 15.24 10.61 24.01
N ILE A 407 14.06 10.04 24.26
CA ILE A 407 13.55 8.82 23.61
C ILE A 407 12.37 9.11 22.67
N GLN A 408 11.89 8.08 21.97
CA GLN A 408 10.66 8.19 21.21
C GLN A 408 9.44 8.28 22.13
N VAL A 409 8.59 9.28 21.89
CA VAL A 409 7.28 9.43 22.54
C VAL A 409 6.24 9.36 21.43
N VAL A 410 5.37 8.35 21.48
CA VAL A 410 4.41 8.01 20.44
C VAL A 410 3.02 8.48 20.84
N GLY A 411 2.35 9.25 19.98
CA GLY A 411 0.94 9.61 20.15
C GLY A 411 0.02 8.66 19.40
N ASP A 412 -0.81 7.91 20.12
CA ASP A 412 -1.88 7.06 19.60
C ASP A 412 -3.26 7.68 19.86
N ASP A 413 -3.88 7.51 21.04
CA ASP A 413 -5.15 8.19 21.39
C ASP A 413 -5.00 9.72 21.38
N LEU A 414 -3.79 10.24 21.66
CA LEU A 414 -3.49 11.67 21.53
C LEU A 414 -3.74 12.19 20.11
N THR A 415 -3.42 11.41 19.07
CA THR A 415 -3.41 11.87 17.67
C THR A 415 -4.50 11.22 16.81
N VAL A 416 -4.93 10.00 17.14
CA VAL A 416 -5.88 9.13 16.44
C VAL A 416 -5.73 9.11 14.91
N THR A 417 -4.48 9.18 14.42
CA THR A 417 -4.18 9.31 12.98
C THR A 417 -4.89 10.51 12.30
N ASN A 418 -5.32 11.52 13.08
CA ASN A 418 -6.12 12.66 12.63
C ASN A 418 -5.24 13.90 12.39
N PRO A 419 -5.19 14.46 11.16
CA PRO A 419 -4.35 15.60 10.83
C PRO A 419 -4.48 16.79 11.80
N LYS A 420 -5.68 17.13 12.26
CA LYS A 420 -5.90 18.26 13.18
C LYS A 420 -5.26 18.05 14.56
N ARG A 421 -5.27 16.82 15.07
CA ARG A 421 -4.62 16.49 16.36
C ARG A 421 -3.11 16.33 16.19
N ILE A 422 -2.64 15.86 15.03
CA ILE A 422 -1.21 15.85 14.66
C ILE A 422 -0.68 17.29 14.56
N GLU A 423 -1.36 18.20 13.86
CA GLU A 423 -1.02 19.63 13.78
C GLU A 423 -0.91 20.25 15.18
N ARG A 424 -1.91 20.04 16.04
CA ARG A 424 -1.87 20.51 17.43
C ARG A 424 -0.71 19.92 18.23
N ALA A 425 -0.45 18.62 18.08
CA ALA A 425 0.64 17.94 18.78
C ALA A 425 2.04 18.38 18.30
N LEU A 426 2.15 18.82 17.05
CA LEU A 426 3.34 19.51 16.52
C LEU A 426 3.51 20.91 17.13
N GLU A 427 2.43 21.71 17.19
CA GLU A 427 2.45 23.06 17.80
C GLU A 427 2.83 23.01 19.29
N GLU A 428 2.21 22.10 20.06
CA GLU A 428 2.46 21.94 21.49
C GLU A 428 3.72 21.12 21.81
N ARG A 429 4.37 20.50 20.79
CA ARG A 429 5.50 19.56 20.93
C ARG A 429 5.20 18.42 21.90
N ALA A 430 3.97 17.90 21.81
CA ALA A 430 3.42 16.93 22.74
C ALA A 430 4.10 15.55 22.63
N CYS A 431 4.48 15.13 21.42
CA CYS A 431 5.17 13.87 21.15
C CYS A 431 6.15 14.02 19.96
N ASN A 432 6.83 12.94 19.56
CA ASN A 432 7.80 12.95 18.45
C ASN A 432 7.67 11.75 17.48
N CYS A 433 6.62 10.94 17.65
CA CYS A 433 6.25 9.87 16.75
C CYS A 433 4.73 9.71 16.67
N LEU A 434 4.23 9.43 15.46
CA LEU A 434 2.83 9.09 15.21
C LEU A 434 2.64 7.57 15.26
N LEU A 435 1.63 7.07 15.97
CA LEU A 435 1.12 5.72 15.72
C LEU A 435 0.12 5.77 14.56
N LEU A 436 0.41 5.07 13.46
CA LEU A 436 -0.41 5.10 12.26
C LEU A 436 -1.36 3.89 12.19
N LYS A 437 -2.62 4.11 12.53
CA LYS A 437 -3.71 3.13 12.43
C LYS A 437 -4.70 3.56 11.34
N VAL A 438 -4.64 2.92 10.17
CA VAL A 438 -5.45 3.29 8.99
C VAL A 438 -6.97 3.35 9.25
N ASN A 439 -7.48 2.58 10.22
CA ASN A 439 -8.91 2.58 10.56
C ASN A 439 -9.35 3.71 11.51
N GLN A 440 -8.42 4.38 12.19
CA GLN A 440 -8.74 5.58 12.98
C GLN A 440 -9.08 6.78 12.07
N ILE A 441 -8.52 6.83 10.86
CA ILE A 441 -8.81 7.89 9.88
C ILE A 441 -9.77 7.45 8.77
N GLY A 442 -9.72 6.18 8.33
CA GLY A 442 -10.74 5.55 7.49
C GLY A 442 -10.49 5.53 5.98
N SER A 443 -9.35 6.01 5.49
CA SER A 443 -8.91 5.81 4.09
C SER A 443 -7.39 5.68 3.97
N VAL A 444 -6.94 5.06 2.87
CA VAL A 444 -5.50 4.94 2.55
C VAL A 444 -4.89 6.32 2.27
N THR A 445 -5.58 7.18 1.52
CA THR A 445 -5.10 8.52 1.19
C THR A 445 -4.86 9.38 2.44
N GLU A 446 -5.82 9.45 3.35
CA GLU A 446 -5.67 10.26 4.57
C GLU A 446 -4.60 9.67 5.51
N ALA A 447 -4.43 8.34 5.55
CA ALA A 447 -3.35 7.71 6.31
C ALA A 447 -1.95 8.01 5.73
N ILE A 448 -1.81 8.03 4.40
CA ILE A 448 -0.57 8.48 3.74
C ILE A 448 -0.31 9.96 4.06
N GLN A 449 -1.34 10.82 4.01
CA GLN A 449 -1.22 12.24 4.35
C GLN A 449 -0.81 12.47 5.81
N ALA A 450 -1.40 11.74 6.76
CA ALA A 450 -1.01 11.79 8.18
C ALA A 450 0.44 11.33 8.41
N CYS A 451 0.87 10.26 7.74
CA CYS A 451 2.27 9.81 7.77
C CYS A 451 3.23 10.88 7.24
N LYS A 452 2.90 11.50 6.10
CA LYS A 452 3.70 12.57 5.50
C LYS A 452 3.77 13.80 6.40
N LEU A 453 2.66 14.25 6.97
CA LEU A 453 2.61 15.37 7.90
C LEU A 453 3.56 15.17 9.09
N ALA A 454 3.60 13.96 9.65
CA ALA A 454 4.54 13.61 10.72
C ALA A 454 6.00 13.62 10.21
N GLN A 455 6.30 12.90 9.12
CA GLN A 455 7.65 12.79 8.56
C GLN A 455 8.23 14.14 8.09
N GLU A 456 7.43 15.00 7.47
CA GLU A 456 7.82 16.34 7.01
C GLU A 456 8.17 17.28 8.18
N ASN A 457 7.64 17.01 9.38
CA ASN A 457 7.99 17.71 10.62
C ASN A 457 9.05 16.96 11.47
N GLY A 458 9.71 15.94 10.91
CA GLY A 458 10.81 15.21 11.55
C GLY A 458 10.40 14.20 12.61
N TRP A 459 9.11 13.81 12.67
CA TRP A 459 8.65 12.75 13.56
C TRP A 459 8.90 11.35 13.00
N GLY A 460 9.04 10.39 13.90
CA GLY A 460 8.88 8.97 13.56
C GLY A 460 7.42 8.65 13.18
N VAL A 461 7.22 7.55 12.46
CA VAL A 461 5.88 6.96 12.28
C VAL A 461 5.98 5.46 12.54
N MET A 462 5.16 4.94 13.44
CA MET A 462 5.04 3.52 13.70
C MET A 462 3.72 3.02 13.16
N VAL A 463 3.77 2.23 12.08
CA VAL A 463 2.57 1.61 11.52
C VAL A 463 2.06 0.57 12.52
N SER A 464 0.76 0.59 12.81
CA SER A 464 0.18 -0.26 13.85
C SER A 464 -1.01 -1.09 13.36
N HIS A 465 -1.14 -2.26 13.98
CA HIS A 465 -2.35 -3.08 13.95
C HIS A 465 -3.45 -2.51 14.87
N ARG A 466 -4.54 -3.27 15.05
CA ARG A 466 -5.47 -3.13 16.21
C ARG A 466 -5.55 -4.46 16.98
N SER A 467 -6.06 -4.44 18.21
CA SER A 467 -6.26 -5.64 19.02
C SER A 467 -7.25 -6.63 18.38
N GLY A 468 -8.28 -6.17 17.66
CA GLY A 468 -9.07 -6.98 16.72
C GLY A 468 -8.49 -6.93 15.31
N GLU A 469 -7.73 -7.95 14.92
CA GLU A 469 -7.09 -8.03 13.59
C GLU A 469 -7.67 -9.16 12.73
N THR A 470 -7.29 -9.20 11.46
CA THR A 470 -7.67 -10.21 10.48
C THR A 470 -6.44 -10.88 9.88
N GLU A 471 -6.63 -11.84 8.97
CA GLU A 471 -5.55 -12.42 8.16
C GLU A 471 -4.97 -11.44 7.11
N ASP A 472 -5.59 -10.27 6.89
CA ASP A 472 -5.11 -9.27 5.93
C ASP A 472 -3.68 -8.82 6.28
N THR A 473 -2.84 -8.61 5.27
CA THR A 473 -1.44 -8.21 5.44
C THR A 473 -1.17 -6.78 4.96
N PHE A 474 -2.19 -5.96 4.66
CA PHE A 474 -2.01 -4.62 4.09
C PHE A 474 -0.97 -3.77 4.83
N ILE A 475 -1.00 -3.74 6.16
CA ILE A 475 -0.07 -2.91 6.95
C ILE A 475 1.41 -3.31 6.82
N ALA A 476 1.71 -4.55 6.40
CA ALA A 476 3.07 -5.01 6.09
C ALA A 476 3.60 -4.41 4.78
N ASP A 477 2.76 -4.29 3.76
CA ASP A 477 3.09 -3.58 2.52
C ASP A 477 3.10 -2.05 2.75
N LEU A 478 2.19 -1.55 3.60
CA LEU A 478 2.07 -0.13 3.95
C LEU A 478 3.34 0.41 4.60
N VAL A 479 3.87 -0.25 5.64
CA VAL A 479 5.07 0.23 6.36
C VAL A 479 6.31 0.28 5.45
N VAL A 480 6.44 -0.66 4.52
CA VAL A 480 7.53 -0.67 3.53
C VAL A 480 7.32 0.43 2.49
N GLY A 481 6.09 0.64 2.01
CA GLY A 481 5.77 1.72 1.06
C GLY A 481 5.94 3.12 1.65
N LEU A 482 5.56 3.31 2.92
CA LEU A 482 5.70 4.56 3.68
C LEU A 482 7.13 4.78 4.24
N CYS A 483 8.00 3.76 4.18
CA CYS A 483 9.39 3.81 4.60
C CYS A 483 9.59 4.27 6.06
N THR A 484 8.65 3.92 6.95
CA THR A 484 8.61 4.50 8.30
C THR A 484 9.63 3.91 9.28
N GLY A 485 10.25 2.77 8.94
CA GLY A 485 11.30 2.13 9.72
C GLY A 485 10.84 1.35 10.95
N GLN A 486 9.55 1.31 11.29
CA GLN A 486 9.04 0.59 12.48
C GLN A 486 7.57 0.16 12.36
N ILE A 487 7.24 -1.04 12.88
CA ILE A 487 5.88 -1.61 12.88
C ILE A 487 5.52 -2.30 14.20
N LYS A 488 4.37 -1.94 14.78
CA LYS A 488 3.72 -2.63 15.91
C LYS A 488 2.61 -3.55 15.38
N ALA A 489 2.90 -4.85 15.29
CA ALA A 489 1.96 -5.84 14.76
C ALA A 489 1.67 -7.01 15.71
N GLY A 490 2.09 -6.92 16.97
CA GLY A 490 1.80 -7.88 18.05
C GLY A 490 2.94 -8.86 18.32
N ALA A 491 2.67 -9.92 19.06
CA ALA A 491 3.68 -10.94 19.35
C ALA A 491 4.11 -11.71 18.09
N PRO A 492 5.25 -12.44 18.13
CA PRO A 492 5.53 -13.54 17.21
C PRO A 492 4.65 -14.78 17.53
N CYS A 493 3.36 -14.55 17.78
CA CYS A 493 2.35 -15.52 18.20
C CYS A 493 0.98 -15.05 17.66
N ARG A 494 0.08 -16.01 17.41
CA ARG A 494 -1.24 -15.83 16.76
C ARG A 494 -1.14 -15.39 15.28
N SER A 495 -1.95 -16.02 14.42
CA SER A 495 -1.74 -15.96 12.96
C SER A 495 -2.09 -14.61 12.33
N GLU A 496 -3.02 -13.85 12.91
CA GLU A 496 -3.36 -12.49 12.46
C GLU A 496 -2.19 -11.50 12.65
N ARG A 497 -1.27 -11.79 13.59
CA ARG A 497 -0.03 -11.04 13.84
C ARG A 497 1.07 -11.55 12.89
N LEU A 498 1.31 -12.86 12.94
CA LEU A 498 2.29 -13.55 12.10
C LEU A 498 2.03 -13.36 10.59
N ALA A 499 0.80 -13.14 10.14
CA ALA A 499 0.50 -12.85 8.73
C ALA A 499 1.28 -11.62 8.22
N LYS A 500 1.36 -10.54 9.03
CA LYS A 500 2.10 -9.32 8.69
C LYS A 500 3.61 -9.56 8.71
N TYR A 501 4.14 -10.18 9.76
CA TYR A 501 5.57 -10.50 9.86
C TYR A 501 6.03 -11.48 8.76
N ASN A 502 5.21 -12.49 8.43
CA ASN A 502 5.47 -13.39 7.31
C ASN A 502 5.39 -12.67 5.96
N GLN A 503 4.49 -11.70 5.79
CA GLN A 503 4.45 -10.88 4.58
C GLN A 503 5.74 -10.07 4.45
N LEU A 504 6.17 -9.35 5.49
CA LEU A 504 7.44 -8.62 5.49
C LEU A 504 8.63 -9.53 5.14
N MET A 505 8.69 -10.77 5.67
CA MET A 505 9.71 -11.75 5.27
C MET A 505 9.65 -12.15 3.78
N ARG A 506 8.46 -12.17 3.15
CA ARG A 506 8.32 -12.39 1.69
C ARG A 506 8.79 -11.18 0.87
N LEU A 507 8.72 -9.96 1.42
CA LEU A 507 9.16 -8.75 0.73
C LEU A 507 10.70 -8.64 0.67
N VAL A 508 11.42 -9.18 1.66
CA VAL A 508 12.90 -9.07 1.77
C VAL A 508 13.64 -9.35 0.46
N PRO A 509 13.45 -10.50 -0.24
CA PRO A 509 14.23 -10.82 -1.43
C PRO A 509 13.92 -9.90 -2.62
N LEU A 510 12.68 -9.38 -2.70
CA LEU A 510 12.24 -8.51 -3.79
C LEU A 510 12.93 -7.14 -3.72
N LEU A 511 13.16 -6.63 -2.50
CA LEU A 511 13.91 -5.40 -2.29
C LEU A 511 15.40 -5.58 -2.62
N THR A 512 16.01 -6.71 -2.24
CA THR A 512 17.44 -6.98 -2.53
C THR A 512 17.72 -7.10 -4.03
N VAL A 513 16.81 -7.70 -4.81
CA VAL A 513 16.96 -7.82 -6.27
C VAL A 513 16.82 -6.46 -6.96
N CYS A 514 15.97 -5.56 -6.46
CA CYS A 514 15.77 -4.23 -7.05
C CYS A 514 17.01 -3.32 -6.93
N GLY A 515 17.89 -3.56 -5.94
CA GLY A 515 19.15 -2.84 -5.78
C GLY A 515 20.24 -3.25 -6.78
N CYS A 516 20.12 -4.40 -7.44
CA CYS A 516 20.95 -4.74 -8.60
C CYS A 516 20.34 -4.09 -9.85
N CYS A 517 20.99 -3.05 -10.35
CA CYS A 517 20.57 -2.31 -11.53
C CYS A 517 20.10 -3.25 -12.66
N CYS A 518 18.93 -2.95 -13.21
CA CYS A 518 18.40 -3.61 -14.40
C CYS A 518 19.41 -3.46 -15.54
N VAL A 519 20.28 -4.46 -15.75
CA VAL A 519 21.07 -4.56 -16.98
C VAL A 519 20.09 -4.93 -18.09
N SER A 520 19.45 -3.90 -18.63
CA SER A 520 18.71 -3.98 -19.87
C SER A 520 19.69 -4.37 -20.96
N MET A 521 19.80 -5.67 -21.22
CA MET A 521 20.30 -6.15 -22.50
C MET A 521 19.29 -5.72 -23.56
N SER A 522 19.48 -4.51 -24.05
CA SER A 522 18.98 -4.11 -25.37
C SER A 522 19.61 -5.04 -26.39
N VAL A 523 18.88 -6.10 -26.74
CA VAL A 523 19.18 -6.91 -27.93
C VAL A 523 18.89 -6.01 -29.13
N CYS A 524 19.89 -5.19 -29.50
CA CYS A 524 19.86 -4.40 -30.72
C CYS A 524 19.80 -5.38 -31.90
N LEU A 525 18.58 -5.59 -32.41
CA LEU A 525 18.32 -6.42 -33.57
C LEU A 525 18.83 -5.71 -34.83
N ALA A 526 20.15 -5.76 -35.04
CA ALA A 526 20.77 -5.41 -36.31
C ALA A 526 20.41 -6.48 -37.34
N VAL A 527 19.22 -6.36 -37.95
CA VAL A 527 18.76 -7.24 -39.02
C VAL A 527 19.55 -6.93 -40.30
N CYS A 528 20.74 -7.51 -40.40
CA CYS A 528 21.42 -7.63 -41.69
C CYS A 528 20.69 -8.67 -42.53
N LEU A 529 19.85 -8.21 -43.47
CA LEU A 529 19.31 -9.07 -44.52
C LEU A 529 20.46 -9.66 -45.34
N SER A 530 20.76 -10.94 -45.10
CA SER A 530 21.32 -11.80 -46.13
C SER A 530 20.43 -13.04 -46.22
N VAL A 531 19.73 -13.15 -47.34
CA VAL A 531 18.90 -14.30 -47.67
C VAL A 531 19.84 -15.45 -48.03
N CYS A 532 19.78 -16.58 -47.30
CA CYS A 532 19.84 -17.91 -47.90
C CYS A 532 19.46 -19.03 -46.90
N LEU A 533 18.80 -20.05 -47.44
CA LEU A 533 18.15 -21.19 -46.81
C LEU A 533 19.02 -21.95 -45.78
N ALA A 534 18.46 -22.31 -44.61
CA ALA A 534 18.11 -23.71 -44.27
C ALA A 534 17.60 -23.89 -42.81
N VAL A 535 16.32 -24.27 -42.70
CA VAL A 535 15.68 -25.25 -41.78
C VAL A 535 16.47 -25.77 -40.56
N CYS A 536 15.86 -25.65 -39.35
CA CYS A 536 15.50 -26.81 -38.50
C CYS A 536 14.68 -26.41 -37.26
N LEU A 537 13.57 -27.13 -36.99
CA LEU A 537 12.89 -27.11 -35.69
C LEU A 537 13.62 -28.03 -34.71
N ALA A 538 13.75 -27.61 -33.45
CA ALA A 538 13.87 -28.53 -32.31
C ALA A 538 13.19 -27.92 -31.07
N VAL A 539 12.24 -28.66 -30.51
CA VAL A 539 11.60 -28.39 -29.22
C VAL A 539 12.52 -28.92 -28.11
N CYS A 540 12.68 -28.20 -26.99
CA CYS A 540 12.55 -28.75 -25.62
C CYS A 540 12.93 -27.76 -24.49
N LEU A 541 12.02 -27.66 -23.51
CA LEU A 541 12.25 -27.65 -22.06
C LEU A 541 13.53 -26.96 -21.52
N ALA A 542 13.35 -25.75 -20.97
CA ALA A 542 14.35 -25.12 -20.12
C ALA A 542 14.47 -25.84 -18.76
N VAL A 543 15.56 -26.58 -18.56
CA VAL A 543 16.02 -27.02 -17.25
C VAL A 543 16.77 -25.88 -16.58
N TRP A 544 16.31 -25.44 -15.41
CA TRP A 544 17.06 -24.50 -14.58
C TRP A 544 18.12 -25.24 -13.77
N LEU A 545 19.39 -24.85 -13.93
CA LEU A 545 20.49 -25.22 -13.04
C LEU A 545 21.27 -23.97 -12.69
N SER A 546 21.33 -23.67 -11.39
CA SER A 546 22.11 -22.59 -10.81
C SER A 546 23.59 -22.97 -10.77
N VAL A 547 24.48 -22.01 -11.08
CA VAL A 547 25.92 -22.12 -10.79
C VAL A 547 26.39 -20.80 -10.17
N CYS A 548 26.84 -20.88 -8.93
CA CYS A 548 27.46 -19.77 -8.21
C CYS A 548 28.94 -19.61 -8.57
N LEU A 549 29.52 -18.47 -8.18
CA LEU A 549 30.93 -18.13 -8.36
C LEU A 549 31.88 -19.24 -7.88
N SER A 550 32.91 -19.52 -8.69
CA SER A 550 34.26 -19.71 -8.15
C SER A 550 35.30 -19.13 -9.12
N VAL A 551 36.29 -18.41 -8.58
CA VAL A 551 37.38 -17.82 -9.34
C VAL A 551 38.52 -18.84 -9.42
N CYS A 552 39.05 -19.10 -10.62
CA CYS A 552 40.30 -19.82 -10.81
C CYS A 552 41.16 -19.12 -11.87
N LEU A 553 42.22 -18.46 -11.41
CA LEU A 553 43.33 -18.03 -12.23
C LEU A 553 44.12 -19.27 -12.69
N SER A 554 44.18 -19.50 -14.01
CA SER A 554 45.24 -20.30 -14.61
C SER A 554 45.66 -19.72 -15.94
N VAL A 555 46.97 -19.45 -16.08
CA VAL A 555 47.60 -19.03 -17.32
C VAL A 555 47.93 -20.28 -18.13
N CYS A 556 47.30 -20.45 -19.29
CA CYS A 556 47.63 -21.51 -20.24
C CYS A 556 48.05 -20.91 -21.58
N LEU A 557 49.36 -20.66 -21.72
CA LEU A 557 50.02 -20.48 -23.01
C LEU A 557 50.13 -21.84 -23.71
N SER A 558 49.36 -22.05 -24.76
CA SER A 558 49.77 -22.96 -25.85
C SER A 558 49.19 -22.52 -27.19
N VAL A 559 50.09 -22.40 -28.17
CA VAL A 559 49.82 -22.09 -29.58
C VAL A 559 49.60 -23.42 -30.33
N TRP A 560 49.21 -23.32 -31.61
CA TRP A 560 49.55 -24.17 -32.78
C TRP A 560 48.30 -24.38 -33.64
N LEU A 561 48.12 -23.59 -34.71
CA LEU A 561 48.68 -23.80 -36.07
C LEU A 561 48.05 -25.01 -36.78
N SER A 562 46.98 -24.76 -37.53
CA SER A 562 46.41 -25.68 -38.51
C SER A 562 47.26 -25.71 -39.79
N VAL A 563 48.13 -26.72 -39.90
CA VAL A 563 48.71 -27.12 -41.19
C VAL A 563 47.87 -28.27 -41.75
N CYS A 564 47.13 -28.00 -42.83
CA CYS A 564 46.54 -29.05 -43.66
C CYS A 564 47.27 -29.08 -45.01
N LEU A 565 48.18 -30.04 -45.16
CA LEU A 565 48.85 -30.33 -46.42
C LEU A 565 48.00 -31.33 -47.22
N SER A 566 47.70 -31.02 -48.48
CA SER A 566 46.95 -31.90 -49.39
C SER A 566 47.88 -32.64 -50.37
N VAL A 567 47.84 -33.99 -50.35
CA VAL A 567 48.56 -34.95 -51.22
C VAL A 567 47.78 -36.28 -51.14
N LEU A 568 47.42 -37.03 -52.17
CA LEU A 568 47.30 -36.87 -53.65
C LEU A 568 45.98 -37.56 -54.07
N LEU A 569 45.43 -37.48 -55.29
CA LEU A 569 45.94 -37.88 -56.61
C LEU A 569 45.26 -37.04 -57.72
#